data_AF-A0A0E0NSK8-F1
#
_entry.id   AF-A0A0E0NSK8-F1
#
_cell.length_a   1.000
_cell.length_b   1.000
_cell.length_c   1.000
_cell.angle_alpha   90.00
_cell.angle_beta   90.00
_cell.angle_gamma   90.00
#
_symmetry.space_group_name_H-M   'P 1'
#
loop_
_entity.id
_entity.type
_entity.pdbx_description
1 polymer ?
#
loop_
_entity_poly.entity_id
_entity_poly.type
_entity_poly.pdbx_seq_one_letter_code
_entity_poly.pdbx_strand_id
1 'polypeptide(L)'
;MRCSSPGSKSDLPWNSPYVYKYNNPVARLLLLSMQLTVGWPMYLVFNTWGCWYPRFATEYSTSPLFASHFDPSRAIYMRRQRVFIAISDIGMLAVSLALLAEGYEFWWVVRVYGMPLLVVNAWLVVGARNQSRISLLTMDRDYGFLNRVFHDITDTHVTHHLFPTIPHYHMVEATKVIHPVLGEYYQFDPTPVVEAIWREAKECIYIQSKDHKGVFWYSNKF
;
A
#
# COMPACT_ATOMS: atom_id res chain seq x y z
N MET A 1 -7.48 12.78 4.84
CA MET A 1 -8.08 11.65 5.59
C MET A 1 -7.14 11.33 6.73
N ARG A 2 -7.58 11.43 7.99
CA ARG A 2 -6.72 11.21 9.17
C ARG A 2 -6.73 9.71 9.46
N CYS A 3 -5.80 8.99 8.83
CA CYS A 3 -5.48 7.65 9.26
C CYS A 3 -4.54 7.74 10.45
N SER A 4 -4.96 7.16 11.58
CA SER A 4 -4.02 6.86 12.65
C SER A 4 -2.88 6.04 12.05
N SER A 5 -1.68 6.43 12.42
CA SER A 5 -0.36 5.88 12.08
C SER A 5 -0.30 4.35 12.17
N PRO A 6 0.79 3.69 11.73
CA PRO A 6 0.93 2.24 11.90
C PRO A 6 0.59 1.83 13.35
N GLY A 7 0.01 0.65 13.51
CA GLY A 7 -0.37 0.19 14.84
C GLY A 7 0.79 0.28 15.82
N SER A 8 0.51 0.67 17.05
CA SER A 8 1.43 0.48 18.17
C SER A 8 1.64 -1.03 18.38
N LYS A 9 2.63 -1.43 19.19
CA LYS A 9 2.92 -2.85 19.44
C LYS A 9 1.68 -3.64 19.93
N SER A 10 0.75 -3.00 20.65
CA SER A 10 -0.48 -3.63 21.13
C SER A 10 -1.52 -3.89 20.04
N ASP A 11 -1.42 -3.23 18.89
CA ASP A 11 -2.34 -3.38 17.76
C ASP A 11 -1.92 -4.53 16.82
N LEU A 12 -0.76 -5.14 17.09
CA LEU A 12 -0.26 -6.25 16.29
C LEU A 12 -1.12 -7.50 16.50
N PRO A 13 -1.38 -8.28 15.43
CA PRO A 13 -2.09 -9.55 15.55
C PRO A 13 -1.44 -10.51 16.55
N TRP A 14 -2.25 -11.38 17.16
CA TRP A 14 -1.80 -12.37 18.15
C TRP A 14 -0.66 -13.27 17.66
N ASN A 15 -0.55 -13.50 16.34
CA ASN A 15 0.48 -14.33 15.75
C ASN A 15 1.82 -13.59 15.51
N SER A 16 1.86 -12.28 15.72
CA SER A 16 3.05 -11.44 15.47
C SER A 16 4.30 -11.87 16.22
N PRO A 17 4.24 -12.33 17.49
CA PRO A 17 5.42 -12.90 18.15
C PRO A 17 6.02 -14.10 17.40
N TYR A 18 5.20 -14.99 16.83
CA TYR A 18 5.68 -16.14 16.06
C TYR A 18 6.43 -15.73 14.78
N VAL A 19 5.98 -14.65 14.15
CA VAL A 19 6.58 -14.12 12.92
C VAL A 19 7.85 -13.31 13.22
N TYR A 20 7.81 -12.49 14.27
CA TYR A 20 8.81 -11.44 14.47
C TYR A 20 9.73 -11.66 15.67
N LYS A 21 9.21 -12.10 16.82
CA LYS A 21 10.00 -12.29 18.07
C LYS A 21 11.03 -13.41 17.91
N TYR A 22 10.64 -14.53 17.31
CA TYR A 22 11.52 -15.68 17.11
C TYR A 22 12.38 -15.57 15.84
N ASN A 23 12.39 -14.41 15.19
CA ASN A 23 13.13 -14.17 13.94
C ASN A 23 12.92 -15.27 12.89
N ASN A 24 11.69 -15.77 12.73
CA ASN A 24 11.39 -16.90 11.86
C ASN A 24 11.36 -16.47 10.38
N PRO A 25 12.38 -16.79 9.57
CA PRO A 25 12.46 -16.30 8.19
C PRO A 25 11.38 -16.91 7.30
N VAL A 26 10.96 -18.16 7.56
CA VAL A 26 9.92 -18.84 6.80
C VAL A 26 8.57 -18.16 7.01
N ALA A 27 8.21 -17.86 8.26
CA ALA A 27 6.97 -17.16 8.58
C ALA A 27 6.91 -15.77 7.91
N ARG A 28 8.04 -15.06 7.86
CA ARG A 28 8.15 -13.75 7.18
C ARG A 28 8.03 -13.87 5.67
N LEU A 29 8.70 -14.85 5.06
CA LEU A 29 8.57 -15.11 3.62
C LEU A 29 7.15 -15.49 3.22
N LEU A 30 6.45 -16.28 4.05
CA LEU A 30 5.05 -16.62 3.84
C LEU A 30 4.15 -15.38 3.94
N LEU A 31 4.35 -14.55 4.97
CA LEU A 31 3.60 -13.31 5.14
C LEU A 31 3.84 -12.34 3.96
N LEU A 32 5.09 -12.18 3.54
CA LEU A 32 5.45 -11.35 2.38
C LEU A 32 4.82 -11.90 1.10
N SER A 33 4.90 -13.21 0.86
CA SER A 33 4.28 -13.85 -0.31
C SER A 33 2.76 -13.62 -0.32
N MET A 34 2.10 -13.78 0.83
CA MET A 34 0.67 -13.50 0.98
C MET A 34 0.35 -12.03 0.70
N GLN A 35 1.13 -11.09 1.25
CA GLN A 35 0.95 -9.65 1.02
C GLN A 35 1.11 -9.27 -0.45
N LEU A 36 2.11 -9.83 -1.14
CA LEU A 36 2.41 -9.51 -2.54
C LEU A 36 1.46 -10.18 -3.53
N THR A 37 0.85 -11.31 -3.19
CA THR A 37 -0.02 -12.06 -4.12
C THR A 37 -1.50 -11.80 -3.89
N VAL A 38 -1.97 -11.92 -2.65
CA VAL A 38 -3.40 -11.82 -2.29
C VAL A 38 -3.68 -10.68 -1.32
N GLY A 39 -2.66 -9.93 -0.91
CA GLY A 39 -2.79 -8.81 0.01
C GLY A 39 -3.68 -7.69 -0.53
N TRP A 40 -3.56 -7.34 -1.81
CA TRP A 40 -4.40 -6.31 -2.42
C TRP A 40 -5.89 -6.71 -2.50
N PRO A 41 -6.26 -7.91 -3.01
CA PRO A 41 -7.65 -8.36 -2.94
C PRO A 41 -8.20 -8.37 -1.51
N MET A 42 -7.42 -8.86 -0.54
CA MET A 42 -7.86 -8.85 0.86
C MET A 42 -7.96 -7.45 1.44
N TYR A 43 -7.12 -6.51 1.03
CA TYR A 43 -7.23 -5.10 1.41
C TYR A 43 -8.52 -4.47 0.87
N LEU A 44 -8.88 -4.75 -0.38
CA LEU A 44 -10.12 -4.23 -0.94
C LEU A 44 -11.36 -4.81 -0.24
N VAL A 45 -11.41 -6.14 -0.05
CA VAL A 45 -12.60 -6.81 0.47
C VAL A 45 -12.72 -6.68 1.99
N PHE A 46 -11.61 -6.78 2.72
CA PHE A 46 -11.59 -6.90 4.18
C PHE A 46 -10.74 -5.82 4.88
N ASN A 47 -10.16 -4.87 4.13
CA ASN A 47 -9.28 -3.82 4.68
C ASN A 47 -8.09 -4.38 5.47
N THR A 48 -7.58 -5.56 5.10
CA THR A 48 -6.37 -6.15 5.70
C THR A 48 -5.15 -5.25 5.49
N TRP A 49 -4.34 -5.04 6.53
CA TRP A 49 -3.21 -4.08 6.53
C TRP A 49 -3.59 -2.62 6.22
N GLY A 50 -4.89 -2.34 6.23
CA GLY A 50 -5.45 -1.02 6.05
C GLY A 50 -5.45 -0.20 7.32
N CYS A 51 -6.05 0.97 7.20
CA CYS A 51 -6.22 1.91 8.29
C CYS A 51 -7.35 1.46 9.22
N TRP A 52 -7.19 1.70 10.53
CA TRP A 52 -8.25 1.44 11.49
C TRP A 52 -9.22 2.62 11.55
N TYR A 53 -10.53 2.33 11.54
CA TYR A 53 -11.59 3.35 11.53
C TYR A 53 -12.44 3.25 12.80
N PRO A 54 -12.21 4.10 13.82
CA PRO A 54 -12.97 4.08 15.06
C PRO A 54 -14.44 4.49 14.89
N ARG A 55 -14.72 5.36 13.92
CA ARG A 55 -15.89 6.23 13.95
C ARG A 55 -17.15 5.65 13.30
N PHE A 56 -17.08 4.41 12.81
CA PHE A 56 -18.22 3.65 12.31
C PHE A 56 -18.09 2.17 12.68
N ALA A 57 -17.96 1.91 13.97
CA ALA A 57 -18.82 0.88 14.52
C ALA A 57 -20.25 1.31 14.20
N THR A 58 -20.91 0.67 13.24
CA THR A 58 -22.37 0.76 13.17
C THR A 58 -22.91 0.32 14.53
N GLU A 59 -24.09 0.80 14.92
CA GLU A 59 -24.84 0.32 16.11
C GLU A 59 -24.93 -1.22 16.22
N TYR A 60 -24.58 -1.95 15.15
CA TYR A 60 -24.60 -3.40 15.03
C TYR A 60 -23.26 -4.11 14.67
N SER A 61 -22.11 -3.40 14.53
CA SER A 61 -20.85 -4.10 14.16
C SER A 61 -19.57 -3.29 14.42
N THR A 62 -18.72 -3.84 15.29
CA THR A 62 -17.46 -3.27 15.81
C THR A 62 -16.20 -3.80 15.12
N SER A 63 -16.32 -4.64 14.09
CA SER A 63 -15.15 -5.35 13.56
C SER A 63 -14.45 -4.59 12.41
N PRO A 64 -13.12 -4.34 12.51
CA PRO A 64 -12.32 -3.71 11.46
C PRO A 64 -12.22 -4.53 10.16
N LEU A 65 -12.62 -5.82 10.18
CA LEU A 65 -12.64 -6.71 9.02
C LEU A 65 -13.76 -6.42 8.01
N PHE A 66 -14.68 -5.50 8.30
CA PHE A 66 -15.83 -5.23 7.43
C PHE A 66 -15.79 -3.86 6.73
N ALA A 67 -14.66 -3.15 6.75
CA ALA A 67 -14.51 -1.91 5.98
C ALA A 67 -14.19 -2.22 4.51
N SER A 68 -15.08 -2.91 3.80
CA SER A 68 -14.92 -3.22 2.39
C SER A 68 -14.89 -1.94 1.54
N HIS A 69 -13.98 -1.88 0.57
CA HIS A 69 -13.89 -0.81 -0.40
C HIS A 69 -15.07 -0.82 -1.39
N PHE A 70 -15.76 -1.96 -1.51
CA PHE A 70 -16.97 -2.17 -2.31
C PHE A 70 -18.27 -1.85 -1.54
N ASP A 71 -18.16 -1.30 -0.33
CA ASP A 71 -19.33 -0.84 0.44
C ASP A 71 -19.32 0.70 0.51
N PRO A 72 -20.18 1.37 -0.28
CA PRO A 72 -20.28 2.83 -0.30
C PRO A 72 -20.58 3.46 1.06
N SER A 73 -21.16 2.71 2.00
CA SER A 73 -21.58 3.26 3.29
C SER A 73 -20.44 3.34 4.31
N ARG A 74 -19.24 2.81 4.01
CA ARG A 74 -18.13 2.71 4.96
C ARG A 74 -17.46 4.04 5.26
N ALA A 75 -16.81 4.05 6.43
CA ALA A 75 -16.04 5.15 7.01
C ALA A 75 -14.92 5.69 6.10
N ILE A 76 -14.47 4.87 5.15
CA ILE A 76 -13.38 5.17 4.23
C ILE A 76 -13.73 6.38 3.36
N TYR A 77 -15.02 6.50 3.00
CA TYR A 77 -15.47 7.43 1.98
C TYR A 77 -16.29 8.59 2.54
N MET A 78 -16.09 9.77 1.93
CA MET A 78 -16.94 10.92 2.21
C MET A 78 -18.33 10.69 1.61
N ARG A 79 -19.39 11.28 2.21
CA ARG A 79 -20.78 11.13 1.73
C ARG A 79 -20.94 11.42 0.23
N ARG A 80 -20.23 12.42 -0.29
CA ARG A 80 -20.26 12.78 -1.72
C ARG A 80 -19.65 11.72 -2.65
N GLN A 81 -18.79 10.84 -2.15
CA GLN A 81 -18.09 9.83 -2.95
C GLN A 81 -18.90 8.53 -3.09
N ARG A 82 -19.88 8.32 -2.20
CA ARG A 82 -20.65 7.06 -2.10
C ARG A 82 -21.34 6.67 -3.40
N VAL A 83 -21.93 7.65 -4.09
CA VAL A 83 -22.60 7.41 -5.37
C VAL A 83 -21.61 6.94 -6.44
N PHE A 84 -20.43 7.54 -6.50
CA PHE A 84 -19.39 7.13 -7.46
C PHE A 84 -18.88 5.72 -7.20
N ILE A 85 -18.79 5.31 -5.93
CA ILE A 85 -18.38 3.95 -5.57
C ILE A 85 -19.45 2.96 -6.00
N ALA A 86 -20.73 3.23 -5.69
CA ALA A 86 -21.83 2.38 -6.13
C ALA A 86 -21.89 2.23 -7.66
N ILE A 87 -21.69 3.32 -8.41
CA ILE A 87 -21.62 3.29 -9.87
C ILE A 87 -20.45 2.43 -10.35
N SER A 88 -19.27 2.58 -9.74
CA SER A 88 -18.08 1.78 -10.05
C SER A 88 -18.31 0.28 -9.81
N ASP A 89 -18.93 -0.08 -8.68
CA ASP A 89 -19.20 -1.47 -8.31
C ASP A 89 -20.21 -2.11 -9.27
N ILE A 90 -21.28 -1.38 -9.62
CA ILE A 90 -22.26 -1.81 -10.64
C ILE A 90 -21.57 -1.97 -11.99
N GLY A 91 -20.68 -1.06 -12.38
CA GLY A 91 -19.93 -1.12 -13.63
C GLY A 91 -19.03 -2.36 -13.69
N MET A 92 -18.27 -2.65 -12.63
CA MET A 92 -17.44 -3.87 -12.56
C MET A 92 -18.29 -5.15 -12.63
N LEU A 93 -19.44 -5.18 -11.96
CA LEU A 93 -20.36 -6.31 -12.03
C LEU A 93 -20.94 -6.49 -13.45
N ALA A 94 -21.37 -5.40 -14.09
CA ALA A 94 -21.92 -5.42 -15.43
C ALA A 94 -20.92 -5.93 -16.46
N VAL A 95 -19.66 -5.46 -16.43
CA VAL A 95 -18.61 -5.95 -17.32
C VAL A 95 -18.30 -7.43 -17.05
N SER A 96 -18.25 -7.84 -15.78
CA SER A 96 -18.00 -9.24 -15.41
C SER A 96 -19.11 -10.17 -15.93
N LEU A 97 -20.38 -9.76 -15.80
CA LEU A 97 -21.52 -10.52 -16.33
C LEU A 97 -21.55 -10.54 -17.85
N ALA A 98 -21.18 -9.44 -18.51
CA ALA A 98 -21.08 -9.39 -19.97
C ALA A 98 -20.01 -10.36 -20.48
N LEU A 99 -18.83 -10.41 -19.85
CA LEU A 99 -17.78 -11.37 -20.20
C LEU A 99 -18.25 -12.82 -20.04
N LEU A 100 -19.02 -13.12 -18.99
CA LEU A 100 -19.60 -14.45 -18.80
C LEU A 100 -20.67 -14.77 -19.85
N ALA A 101 -21.51 -13.80 -20.22
CA ALA A 101 -22.57 -13.97 -21.23
C ALA A 101 -21.99 -14.21 -22.64
N GLU A 102 -20.87 -13.57 -22.96
CA GLU A 102 -20.11 -13.78 -24.21
C GLU A 102 -19.34 -15.12 -24.24
N GLY A 103 -19.39 -15.91 -23.16
CA GLY A 103 -18.77 -17.23 -23.08
C GLY A 103 -17.27 -17.21 -22.81
N TYR A 104 -16.70 -16.09 -22.34
CA TYR A 104 -15.31 -16.09 -21.89
C TYR A 104 -15.14 -16.97 -20.65
N GLU A 105 -14.16 -17.87 -20.70
CA GLU A 105 -13.85 -18.72 -19.56
C GLU A 105 -13.30 -17.90 -18.39
N PHE A 106 -13.64 -18.32 -17.17
CA PHE A 106 -13.10 -17.72 -15.94
C PHE A 106 -11.58 -17.58 -15.97
N TRP A 107 -10.88 -18.64 -16.40
CA TRP A 107 -9.42 -18.64 -16.47
C TRP A 107 -8.85 -17.71 -17.53
N TRP A 108 -9.59 -17.47 -18.61
CA TRP A 108 -9.20 -16.48 -19.61
C TRP A 108 -9.22 -15.07 -19.00
N VAL A 109 -10.31 -14.71 -18.31
CA VAL A 109 -10.46 -13.41 -17.64
C VAL A 109 -9.37 -13.23 -16.57
N VAL A 110 -9.10 -14.28 -15.78
CA VAL A 110 -8.02 -14.25 -14.79
C VAL A 110 -6.66 -14.02 -15.45
N ARG A 111 -6.35 -14.65 -16.59
CA ARG A 111 -5.05 -14.46 -17.26
C ARG A 111 -4.90 -13.10 -17.92
N VAL A 112 -5.97 -12.56 -18.50
CA VAL A 112 -5.94 -11.29 -19.26
C VAL A 112 -6.07 -10.08 -18.34
N TYR A 113 -6.91 -10.15 -17.31
CA TYR A 113 -7.17 -9.03 -16.40
C TYR A 113 -6.60 -9.28 -15.00
N GLY A 114 -6.84 -10.46 -14.44
CA GLY A 114 -6.44 -10.78 -13.07
C GLY A 114 -4.92 -10.76 -12.85
N MET A 115 -4.16 -11.51 -13.64
CA MET A 115 -2.71 -11.65 -13.48
C MET A 115 -1.96 -10.33 -13.70
N PRO A 116 -2.23 -9.54 -14.76
CA PRO A 116 -1.59 -8.22 -14.90
C PRO A 116 -1.92 -7.29 -13.73
N LEU A 117 -3.17 -7.29 -13.27
CA LEU A 117 -3.59 -6.50 -12.13
C LEU A 117 -2.86 -6.93 -10.84
N LEU A 118 -2.72 -8.24 -10.60
CA LEU A 118 -1.97 -8.76 -9.44
C LEU A 118 -0.49 -8.38 -9.51
N VAL A 119 0.14 -8.46 -10.68
CA VAL A 119 1.54 -8.04 -10.86
C VAL A 119 1.71 -6.56 -10.56
N VAL A 120 0.89 -5.69 -11.15
CA VAL A 120 0.95 -4.25 -10.89
C VAL A 120 0.72 -3.94 -9.40
N ASN A 121 -0.26 -4.59 -8.78
CA ASN A 121 -0.54 -4.37 -7.36
C ASN A 121 0.54 -4.93 -6.44
N ALA A 122 1.21 -6.03 -6.80
CA ALA A 122 2.38 -6.52 -6.06
C ALA A 122 3.46 -5.44 -5.99
N TRP A 123 3.72 -4.73 -7.10
CA TRP A 123 4.67 -3.62 -7.15
C TRP A 123 4.21 -2.39 -6.37
N LEU A 124 2.91 -2.09 -6.37
CA LEU A 124 2.34 -1.04 -5.51
C LEU A 124 2.52 -1.38 -4.02
N VAL A 125 2.35 -2.65 -3.63
CA VAL A 125 2.58 -3.11 -2.25
C VAL A 125 4.06 -3.01 -1.88
N VAL A 126 4.98 -3.33 -2.80
CA VAL A 126 6.43 -3.11 -2.60
C VAL A 126 6.71 -1.63 -2.35
N GLY A 127 6.21 -0.73 -3.21
CA GLY A 127 6.36 0.72 -3.05
C GLY A 127 5.81 1.20 -1.71
N ALA A 128 4.58 0.81 -1.36
CA ALA A 128 3.91 1.21 -0.13
C ALA A 128 4.59 0.70 1.16
N ARG A 129 5.29 -0.45 1.11
CA ARG A 129 6.10 -0.94 2.24
C ARG A 129 7.42 -0.19 2.38
N ASN A 130 7.99 0.23 1.26
CA ASN A 130 9.30 0.88 1.22
C ASN A 130 9.21 2.40 1.46
N GLN A 131 8.04 3.00 1.31
CA GLN A 131 7.83 4.44 1.41
C GLN A 131 7.13 4.82 2.72
N SER A 132 7.62 5.88 3.37
CA SER A 132 6.91 6.43 4.51
C SER A 132 5.66 7.23 4.05
N ARG A 133 4.61 7.27 4.87
CA ARG A 133 3.25 7.68 4.44
C ARG A 133 3.02 9.20 4.33
N ILE A 134 4.07 10.03 4.38
CA ILE A 134 3.98 11.48 4.25
C ILE A 134 4.75 11.88 3.00
N SER A 135 4.13 12.67 2.11
CA SER A 135 4.67 13.10 0.79
C SER A 135 6.17 13.45 0.83
N LEU A 136 6.59 14.35 1.74
CA LEU A 136 7.99 14.77 1.90
C LEU A 136 8.88 13.79 2.68
N LEU A 137 8.31 12.78 3.33
CA LEU A 137 9.05 11.73 4.02
C LEU A 137 9.17 10.45 3.16
N THR A 138 8.58 10.44 1.96
CA THR A 138 8.85 9.37 1.01
C THR A 138 10.33 9.39 0.61
N MET A 139 10.87 8.23 0.28
CA MET A 139 12.26 8.08 -0.15
C MET A 139 12.26 7.56 -1.58
N ASP A 140 12.99 8.24 -2.46
CA ASP A 140 13.21 7.78 -3.82
C ASP A 140 14.20 6.60 -3.81
N ARG A 141 14.01 5.67 -4.75
CA ARG A 141 14.86 4.48 -4.89
C ARG A 141 15.10 4.13 -6.34
N ASP A 142 16.32 3.71 -6.62
CA ASP A 142 16.69 3.14 -7.90
C ASP A 142 16.45 1.62 -7.90
N TYR A 143 15.49 1.15 -8.71
CA TYR A 143 15.23 -0.27 -8.95
C TYR A 143 15.97 -0.79 -10.20
N GLY A 144 16.89 -0.01 -10.76
CA GLY A 144 17.67 -0.33 -11.94
C GLY A 144 16.79 -0.37 -13.19
N PHE A 145 16.84 -1.47 -13.93
CA PHE A 145 16.06 -1.61 -15.18
C PHE A 145 14.54 -1.50 -14.96
N LEU A 146 14.08 -1.81 -13.74
CA LEU A 146 12.68 -1.74 -13.39
C LEU A 146 12.15 -0.30 -13.35
N ASN A 147 13.00 0.72 -13.17
CA ASN A 147 12.56 2.11 -13.24
C ASN A 147 11.89 2.37 -14.59
N ARG A 148 12.51 1.90 -15.69
CA ARG A 148 11.94 2.05 -17.03
C ARG A 148 10.60 1.33 -17.19
N VAL A 149 10.46 0.14 -16.60
CA VAL A 149 9.21 -0.64 -16.63
C VAL A 149 8.09 0.06 -15.85
N PHE A 150 8.43 0.74 -14.76
CA PHE A 150 7.49 1.48 -13.92
C PHE A 150 7.44 2.98 -14.21
N HIS A 151 7.95 3.42 -15.36
CA HIS A 151 7.96 4.82 -15.79
C HIS A 151 8.59 5.77 -14.77
N ASP A 152 9.70 5.33 -14.16
CA ASP A 152 10.54 6.09 -13.24
C ASP A 152 9.75 6.58 -11.99
N ILE A 153 8.66 5.88 -11.63
CA ILE A 153 7.81 6.27 -10.50
C ILE A 153 8.50 6.10 -9.15
N THR A 154 9.46 5.19 -9.05
CA THR A 154 10.12 4.82 -7.78
C THR A 154 11.29 5.73 -7.44
N ASP A 155 11.97 6.26 -8.44
CA ASP A 155 13.10 7.20 -8.35
C ASP A 155 12.66 8.67 -8.50
N THR A 156 11.38 8.92 -8.77
CA THR A 156 10.78 10.28 -8.82
C THR A 156 9.58 10.44 -7.88
N HIS A 157 9.41 9.52 -6.94
CA HIS A 157 8.19 9.41 -6.13
C HIS A 157 7.94 10.62 -5.23
N VAL A 158 9.00 11.20 -4.65
CA VAL A 158 8.90 12.45 -3.88
C VAL A 158 8.31 13.56 -4.75
N THR A 159 8.81 13.67 -5.98
CA THR A 159 8.31 14.67 -6.94
C THR A 159 6.87 14.38 -7.35
N HIS A 160 6.49 13.10 -7.45
CA HIS A 160 5.13 12.69 -7.81
C HIS A 160 4.12 13.17 -6.78
N HIS A 161 4.49 13.07 -5.51
CA HIS A 161 3.62 13.52 -4.43
C HIS A 161 3.62 15.04 -4.22
N LEU A 162 4.70 15.73 -4.59
CA LEU A 162 4.72 17.19 -4.57
C LEU A 162 3.91 17.79 -5.72
N PHE A 163 4.02 17.20 -6.91
CA PHE A 163 3.43 17.71 -8.13
C PHE A 163 2.74 16.58 -8.93
N PRO A 164 1.60 16.05 -8.45
CA PRO A 164 0.93 14.91 -9.07
C PRO A 164 0.38 15.21 -10.47
N THR A 165 0.35 16.48 -10.88
CA THR A 165 -0.07 16.93 -12.21
C THR A 165 1.04 16.86 -13.24
N ILE A 166 2.31 16.73 -12.83
CA ILE A 166 3.43 16.57 -13.75
C ILE A 166 3.34 15.15 -14.34
N PRO A 167 3.33 15.01 -15.68
CA PRO A 167 3.29 13.70 -16.31
C PRO A 167 4.61 12.95 -16.12
N HIS A 168 4.54 11.61 -16.02
CA HIS A 168 5.70 10.74 -15.73
C HIS A 168 6.94 11.01 -16.61
N TYR A 169 6.76 11.35 -17.89
CA TYR A 169 7.86 11.61 -18.81
C TYR A 169 8.65 12.91 -18.53
N HIS A 170 8.13 13.83 -17.71
CA HIS A 170 8.86 15.02 -17.22
C HIS A 170 9.30 14.88 -15.76
N MET A 171 8.95 13.78 -15.09
CA MET A 171 9.21 13.63 -13.66
C MET A 171 10.70 13.57 -13.35
N VAL A 172 11.48 12.86 -14.16
CA VAL A 172 12.94 12.75 -13.98
C VAL A 172 13.62 14.13 -14.09
N GLU A 173 13.14 14.99 -15.00
CA GLU A 173 13.63 16.35 -15.14
C GLU A 173 13.24 17.21 -13.93
N ALA A 174 11.97 17.14 -13.52
CA ALA A 174 11.48 17.85 -12.35
C ALA A 174 12.21 17.44 -11.06
N THR A 175 12.48 16.14 -10.87
CA THR A 175 13.22 15.63 -9.71
C THR A 175 14.63 16.19 -9.64
N LYS A 176 15.34 16.33 -10.77
CA LYS A 176 16.68 16.95 -10.79
C LYS A 176 16.67 18.40 -10.31
N VAL A 177 15.60 19.13 -10.58
CA VAL A 177 15.43 20.54 -10.15
C VAL A 177 14.98 20.62 -8.69
N ILE A 178 14.11 19.71 -8.25
CA ILE A 178 13.57 19.70 -6.88
C ILE A 178 14.60 19.19 -5.87
N HIS A 179 15.44 18.25 -6.27
CA HIS A 179 16.49 17.66 -5.43
C HIS A 179 17.35 18.71 -4.69
N PRO A 180 18.01 19.68 -5.36
CA PRO A 180 18.79 20.71 -4.68
C PRO A 180 17.94 21.67 -3.84
N VAL A 181 16.65 21.85 -4.17
CA VAL A 181 15.73 22.72 -3.41
C VAL A 181 15.34 22.08 -2.09
N LEU A 182 15.14 20.76 -2.07
CA LEU A 182 14.84 20.00 -0.85
C LEU A 182 16.07 19.83 0.05
N GLY A 183 17.28 19.79 -0.53
CA GLY A 183 18.53 19.73 0.22
C GLY A 183 18.55 18.54 1.19
N GLU A 184 18.78 18.81 2.47
CA GLU A 184 18.82 17.79 3.53
C GLU A 184 17.49 17.03 3.74
N TYR A 185 16.37 17.61 3.30
CA TYR A 185 15.06 16.96 3.41
C TYR A 185 14.82 15.92 2.32
N TYR A 186 15.60 15.93 1.23
CA TYR A 186 15.51 14.88 0.23
C TYR A 186 16.12 13.58 0.78
N GLN A 187 15.40 12.48 0.61
CA GLN A 187 15.83 11.17 1.08
C GLN A 187 15.87 10.19 -0.09
N PHE A 188 17.03 9.56 -0.26
CA PHE A 188 17.27 8.54 -1.28
C PHE A 188 17.86 7.29 -0.65
N ASP A 189 17.32 6.13 -1.03
CA ASP A 189 17.81 4.84 -0.55
C ASP A 189 18.37 4.01 -1.71
N PRO A 190 19.70 3.84 -1.81
CA PRO A 190 20.34 3.09 -2.89
C PRO A 190 20.26 1.56 -2.71
N THR A 191 19.61 1.07 -1.65
CA THR A 191 19.55 -0.37 -1.35
C THR A 191 18.79 -1.12 -2.46
N PRO A 192 19.33 -2.22 -3.01
CA PRO A 192 18.63 -3.03 -4.01
C PRO A 192 17.24 -3.44 -3.53
N VAL A 193 16.26 -3.40 -4.44
CA VAL A 193 14.82 -3.56 -4.09
C VAL A 193 14.52 -4.81 -3.26
N VAL A 194 15.15 -5.95 -3.58
CA VAL A 194 14.93 -7.22 -2.86
C VAL A 194 15.48 -7.14 -1.43
N GLU A 195 16.65 -6.53 -1.26
CA GLU A 195 17.26 -6.32 0.05
C GLU A 195 16.45 -5.32 0.87
N ALA A 196 15.98 -4.23 0.25
CA ALA A 196 15.10 -3.26 0.88
C ALA A 196 13.80 -3.92 1.36
N ILE A 197 13.09 -4.68 0.50
CA ILE A 197 11.87 -5.41 0.88
C ILE A 197 12.12 -6.30 2.11
N TRP A 198 13.24 -7.03 2.10
CA TRP A 198 13.58 -7.90 3.21
C TRP A 198 13.92 -7.11 4.48
N ARG A 199 14.69 -6.03 4.39
CA ARG A 199 14.99 -5.13 5.50
C ARG A 199 13.71 -4.55 6.10
N GLU A 200 12.84 -3.97 5.29
CA GLU A 200 11.57 -3.38 5.75
C GLU A 200 10.67 -4.44 6.40
N ALA A 201 10.68 -5.69 5.91
CA ALA A 201 9.94 -6.79 6.53
C ALA A 201 10.47 -7.20 7.91
N LYS A 202 11.74 -6.91 8.23
CA LYS A 202 12.37 -7.22 9.52
C LYS A 202 12.34 -6.06 10.50
N GLU A 203 12.53 -4.83 9.99
CA GLU A 203 12.77 -3.64 10.82
C GLU A 203 11.49 -2.81 10.99
N CYS A 204 10.60 -2.78 9.99
CA CYS A 204 9.43 -1.90 9.96
C CYS A 204 8.13 -2.60 10.35
N ILE A 205 8.05 -3.01 11.62
CA ILE A 205 6.95 -3.85 12.13
C ILE A 205 5.83 -3.01 12.77
N TYR A 206 6.20 -2.18 13.73
CA TYR A 206 5.27 -1.28 14.41
C TYR A 206 5.96 0.07 14.67
N ILE A 207 5.18 1.12 14.93
CA ILE A 207 5.74 2.41 15.30
C ILE A 207 5.76 2.62 16.81
N GLN A 208 6.79 3.29 17.28
CA GLN A 208 6.95 3.69 18.67
C GLN A 208 7.36 5.16 18.75
N SER A 209 6.73 5.89 19.67
CA SER A 209 7.20 7.22 20.05
C SER A 209 8.40 7.05 20.97
N LYS A 210 9.53 7.69 20.64
CA LYS A 210 10.70 7.70 21.54
C LYS A 210 10.49 8.69 22.71
N ASP A 211 9.98 9.88 22.41
CA ASP A 211 10.03 11.01 23.36
C ASP A 211 8.68 11.72 23.56
N HIS A 212 7.55 11.13 23.15
CA HIS A 212 6.21 11.74 23.21
C HIS A 212 6.03 13.08 22.46
N LYS A 213 7.06 13.56 21.75
CA LYS A 213 7.07 14.81 20.96
C LYS A 213 6.45 14.68 19.55
N GLY A 214 5.58 13.70 19.33
CA GLY A 214 4.93 13.48 18.03
C GLY A 214 5.82 12.91 16.91
N VAL A 215 7.08 12.55 17.20
CA VAL A 215 7.97 11.84 16.28
C VAL A 215 7.87 10.33 16.53
N PHE A 216 7.61 9.56 15.47
CA PHE A 216 7.46 8.12 15.53
C PHE A 216 8.55 7.43 14.72
N TRP A 217 9.07 6.33 15.26
CA TRP A 217 10.07 5.49 14.61
C TRP A 217 9.54 4.07 14.47
N TYR A 218 9.93 3.40 13.39
CA TYR A 218 9.71 1.96 13.29
C TYR A 218 10.59 1.20 14.30
N SER A 219 10.06 0.11 14.82
CA SER A 219 10.74 -0.77 15.75
C SER A 219 10.36 -2.23 15.49
N ASN A 220 11.28 -3.12 15.81
CA ASN A 220 11.12 -4.57 15.75
C ASN A 220 11.36 -5.27 17.10
N LYS A 221 11.37 -4.51 18.21
CA LYS A 221 11.69 -5.03 19.54
C LYS A 221 10.50 -5.74 20.18
N PHE A 222 10.53 -7.07 20.23
CA PHE A 222 9.50 -7.91 20.85
C PHE A 222 9.78 -8.27 22.31
#